data_AF-A0A1H1ZX73-F1
#
_entry.id   AF-A0A1H1ZX73-F1
#
_cell.length_a   1.000
_cell.length_b   1.000
_cell.length_c   1.000
_cell.angle_alpha   90.00
_cell.angle_beta   90.00
_cell.angle_gamma   90.00
#
_symmetry.space_group_name_H-M   'P 1'
#
loop_
_entity.id
_entity.type
_entity.pdbx_description
1 polymer ?
#
loop_
_entity_poly.entity_id
_entity_poly.type
_entity_poly.pdbx_seq_one_letter_code
_entity_poly.pdbx_strand_id
1 'polypeptide(L)'
;MPPASDTPTGTADRALDALDAYALCRAQTYAFYPGDFALLEYAPFTDATVLQRDDGDWFVYIEVDDGNRPADLVESGGSECIVGGTVGEPEWQSFGTISRDVAEDSIANYNRPPAQP
;
A
#
# COMPACT_ATOMS: atom_id res chain seq x y z
N MET A 1 31.91 -30.18 -6.73
CA MET A 1 30.77 -29.79 -5.88
C MET A 1 30.77 -28.28 -5.79
N PRO A 2 29.76 -27.55 -6.29
CA PRO A 2 29.59 -26.17 -5.89
C PRO A 2 29.13 -26.14 -4.40
N PRO A 3 29.48 -25.08 -3.65
CA PRO A 3 29.05 -24.95 -2.26
C PRO A 3 27.53 -24.76 -2.20
N ALA A 4 26.92 -25.23 -1.12
CA ALA A 4 25.53 -24.95 -0.80
C ALA A 4 25.34 -23.44 -0.78
N SER A 5 24.58 -22.91 -1.74
CA SER A 5 24.10 -21.54 -1.67
C SER A 5 23.24 -21.45 -0.43
N ASP A 6 23.66 -20.62 0.52
CA ASP A 6 22.85 -20.19 1.64
C ASP A 6 21.47 -19.80 1.11
N THR A 7 20.48 -20.64 1.41
CA THR A 7 19.08 -20.31 1.20
C THR A 7 18.77 -19.15 2.15
N PRO A 8 18.09 -18.07 1.70
CA PRO A 8 17.71 -16.98 2.59
C PRO A 8 16.56 -17.47 3.50
N THR A 9 16.90 -18.30 4.48
CA THR A 9 15.96 -18.89 5.42
C THR A 9 15.75 -17.89 6.56
N GLY A 10 14.85 -16.92 6.39
CA GLY A 10 14.44 -16.10 7.54
C GLY A 10 13.59 -14.87 7.30
N THR A 11 13.49 -14.34 6.07
CA THR A 11 12.77 -13.06 5.85
C THR A 11 11.52 -13.17 4.99
N ALA A 12 11.45 -14.12 4.06
CA ALA A 12 10.31 -14.26 3.14
C ALA A 12 9.05 -14.73 3.87
N ASP A 13 9.14 -15.76 4.71
CA ASP A 13 7.99 -16.36 5.41
C ASP A 13 7.55 -15.57 6.66
N ARG A 14 8.20 -14.44 6.94
CA ARG A 14 7.85 -13.59 8.08
C ARG A 14 6.54 -12.86 7.78
N ALA A 15 5.63 -12.85 8.75
CA ALA A 15 4.42 -12.03 8.69
C ALA A 15 4.77 -10.55 8.49
N LEU A 16 3.94 -9.87 7.70
CA LEU A 16 4.09 -8.44 7.45
C LEU A 16 3.99 -7.64 8.75
N ASP A 17 4.89 -6.68 8.92
CA ASP A 17 4.69 -5.57 9.86
C ASP A 17 4.15 -4.32 9.14
N ALA A 18 3.88 -3.27 9.91
CA ALA A 18 3.34 -2.02 9.38
C ALA A 18 4.23 -1.37 8.31
N LEU A 19 5.57 -1.45 8.46
CA LEU A 19 6.49 -0.85 7.50
C LEU A 19 6.53 -1.67 6.21
N ASP A 20 6.47 -3.00 6.31
CA ASP A 20 6.35 -3.88 5.15
C ASP A 20 5.07 -3.59 4.38
N ALA A 21 3.93 -3.49 5.08
CA ALA A 21 2.63 -3.19 4.48
C ALA A 21 2.63 -1.83 3.76
N TYR A 22 3.20 -0.79 4.36
CA TYR A 22 3.40 0.51 3.72
C TYR A 22 4.25 0.41 2.45
N ALA A 23 5.41 -0.25 2.55
CA ALA A 23 6.34 -0.38 1.42
C ALA A 23 5.72 -1.16 0.26
N LEU A 24 5.03 -2.27 0.58
CA LEU A 24 4.29 -3.07 -0.38
C LEU A 24 3.17 -2.26 -1.03
N CYS A 25 2.35 -1.54 -0.26
CA CYS A 25 1.25 -0.78 -0.81
C CYS A 25 1.72 0.28 -1.79
N ARG A 26 2.77 1.05 -1.42
CA ARG A 26 3.40 2.02 -2.33
C ARG A 26 3.93 1.34 -3.60
N ALA A 27 4.60 0.20 -3.47
CA ALA A 27 5.15 -0.55 -4.60
C ALA A 27 4.09 -1.23 -5.47
N GLN A 28 2.90 -1.50 -4.95
CA GLN A 28 1.80 -2.10 -5.70
C GLN A 28 0.98 -1.05 -6.44
N THR A 29 0.80 0.12 -5.84
CA THR A 29 -0.09 1.17 -6.34
C THR A 29 0.57 2.16 -7.29
N TYR A 30 1.91 2.21 -7.37
CA TYR A 30 2.61 3.14 -8.27
C TYR A 30 2.16 3.03 -9.74
N ALA A 31 1.81 1.82 -10.20
CA ALA A 31 1.38 1.57 -11.58
C ALA A 31 0.01 2.19 -11.93
N PHE A 32 -0.76 2.63 -10.94
CA PHE A 32 -2.08 3.24 -11.14
C PHE A 32 -2.01 4.76 -11.38
N TYR A 33 -0.84 5.37 -11.15
CA TYR A 33 -0.61 6.78 -11.45
C TYR A 33 -0.02 6.91 -12.86
N PRO A 34 -0.70 7.60 -13.79
CA PRO A 34 -0.23 7.75 -15.16
C PRO A 34 0.86 8.83 -15.26
N GLY A 35 1.83 8.63 -16.15
CA GLY A 35 2.81 9.66 -16.51
C GLY A 35 4.21 9.41 -15.95
N ASP A 36 4.88 10.49 -15.55
CA ASP A 36 6.23 10.45 -14.99
C ASP A 36 6.19 10.16 -13.49
N PHE A 37 6.84 9.07 -13.09
CA PHE A 37 6.95 8.66 -11.70
C PHE A 37 7.78 9.62 -10.85
N ALA A 38 8.66 10.41 -11.47
CA ALA A 38 9.44 11.43 -10.77
C ALA A 38 8.55 12.59 -10.27
N LEU A 39 7.32 12.69 -10.74
CA LEU A 39 6.33 13.68 -10.33
C LEU A 39 5.35 13.17 -9.26
N LEU A 40 5.56 11.95 -8.74
CA LEU A 40 4.76 11.40 -7.65
C LEU A 40 5.47 11.61 -6.31
N GLU A 41 4.82 12.32 -5.41
CA GLU A 41 5.29 12.51 -4.04
C GLU A 41 4.39 11.75 -3.07
N TYR A 42 4.92 10.67 -2.50
CA TYR A 42 4.21 9.87 -1.49
C TYR A 42 4.50 10.43 -0.10
N ALA A 43 3.48 10.52 0.73
CA ALA A 43 3.64 10.82 2.15
C ALA A 43 4.61 9.81 2.82
N PRO A 44 5.48 10.28 3.72
CA PRO A 44 6.37 9.39 4.45
C PRO A 44 5.57 8.45 5.37
N PHE A 45 6.16 7.33 5.78
CA PHE A 45 5.52 6.34 6.66
C PHE A 45 4.93 6.96 7.94
N THR A 46 5.57 7.99 8.50
CA THR A 46 5.09 8.67 9.72
C THR A 46 3.78 9.42 9.54
N ASP A 47 3.44 9.76 8.30
CA ASP A 47 2.28 10.57 7.95
C ASP A 47 1.23 9.71 7.20
N ALA A 48 1.57 8.46 6.87
CA ALA A 48 0.66 7.48 6.31
C ALA A 48 -0.24 6.88 7.41
N THR A 49 -1.43 6.43 7.02
CA THR A 49 -2.31 5.65 7.90
C THR A 49 -2.07 4.17 7.67
N VAL A 50 -1.54 3.49 8.68
CA VAL A 50 -1.26 2.04 8.64
C VAL A 50 -1.89 1.39 9.86
N LEU A 51 -2.94 0.60 9.63
CA LEU A 51 -3.79 0.05 10.69
C LEU A 51 -3.88 -1.47 10.55
N GLN A 52 -3.73 -2.17 11.67
CA GLN A 52 -3.95 -3.62 11.70
C GLN A 52 -5.45 -3.90 11.80
N ARG A 53 -5.96 -4.75 10.91
CA ARG A 53 -7.36 -5.19 10.86
C ARG A 53 -7.62 -6.38 11.78
N ASP A 54 -8.89 -6.59 12.08
CA ASP A 54 -9.37 -7.68 12.95
C ASP A 54 -9.16 -9.08 12.32
N ASP A 55 -9.08 -9.15 10.99
CA ASP A 55 -8.78 -10.37 10.23
C ASP A 55 -7.28 -10.67 10.13
N GLY A 56 -6.42 -9.80 10.66
CA GLY A 56 -4.97 -9.95 10.67
C GLY A 56 -4.24 -9.27 9.51
N ASP A 57 -4.98 -8.74 8.53
CA ASP A 57 -4.41 -7.99 7.41
C ASP A 57 -4.06 -6.55 7.81
N TRP A 58 -3.30 -5.86 6.97
CA TRP A 58 -2.97 -4.44 7.13
C TRP A 58 -3.78 -3.59 6.17
N PHE A 59 -4.50 -2.61 6.71
CA PHE A 59 -5.02 -1.48 5.95
C PHE A 59 -3.94 -0.40 5.83
N VAL A 60 -3.73 0.11 4.63
CA VAL A 60 -2.76 1.15 4.33
C VAL A 60 -3.41 2.24 3.51
N TYR A 61 -3.29 3.48 3.94
CA TYR A 61 -3.56 4.68 3.16
C TYR A 61 -2.34 5.60 3.14
N ILE A 62 -1.92 6.01 1.94
CA ILE A 62 -0.76 6.89 1.71
C ILE A 62 -1.24 8.06 0.87
N GLU A 63 -1.15 9.29 1.36
CA GLU A 63 -1.38 10.46 0.51
C GLU A 63 -0.34 10.51 -0.61
N VAL A 64 -0.78 10.85 -1.82
CA VAL A 64 0.09 10.98 -2.99
C VAL A 64 -0.25 12.26 -3.73
N ASP A 65 0.73 13.14 -3.84
CA ASP A 65 0.64 14.29 -4.73
C ASP A 65 1.12 13.85 -6.13
N ASP A 66 0.21 13.89 -7.11
CA ASP A 66 0.42 13.47 -8.50
C ASP A 66 0.64 14.71 -9.37
N GLY A 67 1.90 15.12 -9.50
CA GLY A 67 2.32 16.24 -10.33
C GLY A 67 2.10 16.04 -11.83
N ASN A 68 1.62 14.87 -12.28
CA ASN A 68 1.17 14.66 -13.66
C ASN A 68 -0.19 15.29 -13.93
N ARG A 69 -0.93 15.68 -12.89
CA ARG A 69 -2.27 16.27 -13.02
C ARG A 69 -2.21 17.80 -13.08
N PRO A 70 -3.17 18.44 -13.77
CA PRO A 70 -3.40 19.89 -13.67
C PRO A 70 -3.57 20.32 -12.20
N ALA A 71 -3.09 21.52 -11.83
CA ALA A 71 -3.06 22.01 -10.45
C ALA A 71 -4.44 22.08 -9.74
N ASP A 72 -5.52 22.18 -10.51
CA ASP A 72 -6.92 22.11 -10.03
C ASP A 72 -7.41 20.68 -9.77
N LEU A 73 -6.64 19.68 -10.20
CA LEU A 73 -6.83 18.25 -9.97
C LEU A 73 -5.64 17.62 -9.20
N VAL A 74 -4.71 18.45 -8.71
CA VAL A 74 -3.54 18.07 -7.87
C VAL A 74 -3.93 17.72 -6.43
N GLU A 75 -5.21 17.88 -6.05
CA GLU A 75 -5.76 17.14 -4.90
C GLU A 75 -5.93 15.65 -5.25
N SER A 76 -4.83 15.04 -5.68
CA SER A 76 -4.77 13.68 -6.15
C SER A 76 -4.94 12.73 -4.98
N GLY A 77 -5.73 11.71 -5.24
CA GLY A 77 -6.05 10.67 -4.28
C GLY A 77 -4.83 9.98 -3.68
N GLY A 78 -5.06 9.30 -2.55
CA GLY A 78 -4.05 8.46 -1.95
C GLY A 78 -4.02 7.07 -2.59
N SER A 79 -2.96 6.34 -2.27
CA SER A 79 -2.90 4.89 -2.46
C SER A 79 -3.59 4.21 -1.29
N GLU A 80 -4.47 3.26 -1.58
CA GLU A 80 -5.13 2.44 -0.57
C GLU A 80 -4.87 0.96 -0.85
N CYS A 81 -4.54 0.21 0.20
CA CYS A 81 -4.39 -1.23 0.12
C CYS A 81 -4.89 -1.95 1.36
N ILE A 82 -5.31 -3.20 1.16
CA ILE A 82 -5.48 -4.20 2.21
C ILE A 82 -4.60 -5.40 1.86
N VAL A 83 -3.61 -5.69 2.69
CA VAL A 83 -2.59 -6.71 2.43
C VAL A 83 -2.26 -7.53 3.68
N GLY A 84 -2.24 -8.85 3.52
CA GLY A 84 -1.85 -9.81 4.53
C GLY A 84 -0.72 -10.72 4.06
N GLY A 85 -0.64 -11.91 4.65
CA GLY A 85 0.36 -12.91 4.29
C GLY A 85 1.76 -12.58 4.82
N THR A 86 2.77 -12.77 3.97
CA THR A 86 4.18 -12.66 4.35
C THR A 86 4.95 -11.74 3.42
N VAL A 87 6.18 -11.38 3.79
CA VAL A 87 7.04 -10.51 2.96
C VAL A 87 7.33 -11.13 1.58
N GLY A 88 7.49 -12.45 1.51
CA GLY A 88 7.78 -13.17 0.27
C GLY A 88 6.53 -13.52 -0.53
N GLU A 89 5.40 -13.70 0.15
CA GLU A 89 4.11 -14.05 -0.44
C GLU A 89 3.03 -13.11 0.13
N PRO A 90 2.97 -11.85 -0.31
CA PRO A 90 1.94 -10.92 0.12
C PRO A 90 0.58 -11.29 -0.49
N GLU A 91 -0.45 -11.30 0.36
CA GLU A 91 -1.82 -11.62 -0.04
C GLU A 91 -2.66 -10.36 -0.14
N TRP A 92 -3.12 -10.02 -1.34
CA TRP A 92 -3.85 -8.79 -1.60
C TRP A 92 -5.37 -9.02 -1.55
N GLN A 93 -6.05 -8.34 -0.64
CA GLN A 93 -7.52 -8.27 -0.62
C GLN A 93 -8.01 -7.15 -1.54
N SER A 94 -7.33 -6.01 -1.52
CA SER A 94 -7.58 -4.86 -2.39
C SER A 94 -6.34 -3.99 -2.52
N PHE A 95 -6.23 -3.27 -3.64
CA PHE A 95 -5.22 -2.22 -3.84
C PHE A 95 -5.67 -1.27 -4.96
N GLY A 96 -5.33 0.00 -4.84
CA GLY A 96 -5.61 0.98 -5.89
C GLY A 96 -5.34 2.42 -5.46
N THR A 97 -5.91 3.34 -6.24
CA THR A 97 -5.94 4.77 -5.89
C THR A 97 -7.35 5.13 -5.45
N ILE A 98 -7.45 6.03 -4.47
CA ILE A 98 -8.71 6.47 -3.87
C ILE A 98 -8.68 7.99 -3.73
N SER A 99 -9.76 8.68 -4.07
CA SER A 99 -9.84 10.13 -3.88
C SER A 99 -9.87 10.49 -2.38
N ARG A 100 -9.29 11.63 -2.02
CA ARG A 100 -9.12 12.06 -0.63
C ARG A 100 -10.46 12.19 0.12
N ASP A 101 -11.51 12.63 -0.58
CA ASP A 101 -12.87 12.75 -0.05
C ASP A 101 -13.53 11.40 0.31
N VAL A 102 -13.12 10.31 -0.34
CA VAL A 102 -13.60 8.95 -0.05
C VAL A 102 -12.69 8.25 0.98
N ALA A 103 -11.41 8.64 1.04
CA ALA A 103 -10.43 8.06 1.95
C ALA A 103 -10.83 8.19 3.43
N GLU A 104 -11.47 9.30 3.84
CA GLU A 104 -11.92 9.48 5.23
C GLU A 104 -12.91 8.39 5.68
N ASP A 105 -13.89 8.03 4.83
CA ASP A 105 -14.84 6.95 5.15
C ASP A 105 -14.13 5.60 5.18
N SER A 106 -13.19 5.36 4.25
CA SER A 106 -12.44 4.12 4.20
C SER A 106 -11.58 3.93 5.44
N ILE A 107 -10.84 4.96 5.86
CA ILE A 107 -10.05 4.96 7.10
C ILE A 107 -10.95 4.73 8.32
N ALA A 108 -12.09 5.43 8.41
CA ALA A 108 -13.02 5.27 9.52
C ALA A 108 -13.64 3.86 9.58
N ASN A 109 -13.75 3.19 8.43
CA ASN A 109 -14.32 1.85 8.30
C ASN A 109 -13.27 0.81 7.86
N TYR A 110 -12.00 0.98 8.24
CA TYR A 110 -10.88 0.19 7.71
C TYR A 110 -10.97 -1.32 7.95
N ASN A 111 -11.87 -1.78 8.83
CA ASN A 111 -12.18 -3.19 9.11
C ASN A 111 -13.31 -3.75 8.23
N ARG A 112 -14.02 -2.91 7.46
CA ARG A 112 -15.07 -3.36 6.54
C ARG A 112 -14.43 -4.26 5.46
N PRO A 113 -15.08 -5.36 5.06
CA PRO A 113 -14.61 -6.13 3.91
C PRO A 113 -14.57 -5.25 2.66
N PRO A 114 -13.57 -5.41 1.78
CA PRO A 114 -13.55 -4.69 0.51
C PRO A 114 -14.81 -5.05 -0.30
N ALA A 115 -15.33 -4.06 -1.04
CA ALA A 115 -16.46 -4.29 -1.91
C ALA A 115 -16.11 -5.38 -2.93
N GLN A 116 -16.89 -6.47 -2.97
CA GLN A 116 -16.70 -7.50 -3.98
C GLN A 116 -17.02 -6.90 -5.36
N PRO A 117 -16.22 -7.23 -6.40
CA PRO A 117 -16.45 -6.74 -7.76
C PRO A 117 -17.80 -7.20 -8.34
#